data_AF-A0A660LAG4-F1
#
_entry.id   AF-A0A660LAG4-F1
#
_cell.length_a   1.000
_cell.length_b   1.000
_cell.length_c   1.000
_cell.angle_alpha   90.00
_cell.angle_beta   90.00
_cell.angle_gamma   90.00
#
_symmetry.space_group_name_H-M   'P 1'
#
loop_
_entity.id
_entity.type
_entity.pdbx_description
1 polymer ?
#
loop_
_entity_poly.entity_id
_entity_poly.type
_entity_poly.pdbx_seq_one_letter_code
_entity_poly.pdbx_strand_id
1 'polypeptide(L)'
;MTSDPPCCRATIRDGVITLNPWTPRLHGPGLARAGVSTVDAALADLRIDDRELIVAPVPHLPWDPAAEHALLEWAQALGYHRVWLPGRVVTLELLPVPLGGASVDCPTCGAHWQDGGVDFWAQVLDRGVFFGRCLACGGSLPEWTPTPSPEADTGAPTMRSPPARSNTRA
;
A
#
# COMPACT_ATOMS: atom_id res chain seq x y z
N MET A 1 7.83 29.74 0.80
CA MET A 1 7.88 28.44 1.50
C MET A 1 8.63 27.49 0.60
N THR A 2 9.86 27.13 0.94
CA THR A 2 10.54 26.01 0.30
C THR A 2 9.80 24.75 0.72
N SER A 3 9.00 24.18 -0.19
CA SER A 3 8.34 22.90 0.08
C SER A 3 9.41 21.83 0.23
N ASP A 4 9.36 21.04 1.29
CA ASP A 4 10.24 19.89 1.44
C ASP A 4 10.18 18.98 0.20
N PRO A 5 11.30 18.35 -0.15
CA PRO A 5 11.32 17.43 -1.29
C PRO A 5 10.32 16.28 -1.06
N PRO A 6 9.79 15.68 -2.13
CA PRO A 6 9.02 14.44 -2.03
C PRO A 6 9.80 13.36 -1.26
N CYS A 7 9.10 12.54 -0.48
CA CYS A 7 9.72 11.42 0.23
C CYS A 7 9.92 10.22 -0.70
N CYS A 8 9.00 10.01 -1.65
CA CYS A 8 9.07 8.91 -2.61
C CYS A 8 8.43 9.29 -3.97
N ARG A 9 8.73 8.48 -4.98
CA ARG A 9 7.98 8.44 -6.24
C ARG A 9 7.17 7.15 -6.30
N ALA A 10 5.88 7.29 -6.50
CA ALA A 10 4.99 6.20 -6.85
C ALA A 10 5.09 5.89 -8.35
N THR A 11 5.24 4.60 -8.63
CA THR A 11 5.01 4.01 -9.96
C THR A 11 3.75 3.17 -9.86
N ILE A 12 2.74 3.51 -10.65
CA ILE A 12 1.44 2.83 -10.64
C ILE A 12 1.19 2.20 -12.00
N ARG A 13 0.98 0.89 -12.02
CA ARG A 13 0.71 0.11 -13.23
C ARG A 13 -0.24 -1.02 -12.89
N ASP A 14 -1.32 -1.16 -13.66
CA ASP A 14 -2.31 -2.23 -13.49
C ASP A 14 -2.84 -2.33 -12.03
N GLY A 15 -3.05 -1.18 -11.39
CA GLY A 15 -3.47 -1.07 -9.98
C GLY A 15 -2.38 -1.35 -8.93
N VAL A 16 -1.18 -1.78 -9.35
CA VAL A 16 -0.06 -2.06 -8.46
C VAL A 16 0.77 -0.80 -8.25
N ILE A 17 1.00 -0.46 -6.98
CA ILE A 17 1.82 0.68 -6.57
C ILE A 17 3.19 0.18 -6.14
N THR A 18 4.25 0.83 -6.61
CA THR A 18 5.62 0.65 -6.11
C THR A 18 6.15 2.01 -5.68
N LEU A 19 6.59 2.13 -4.42
CA LEU A 19 7.20 3.36 -3.91
C LEU A 19 8.72 3.22 -3.89
N ASN A 20 9.41 4.15 -4.56
CA ASN A 20 10.86 4.23 -4.51
C ASN A 20 11.28 5.53 -3.81
N PRO A 21 12.35 5.52 -2.99
CA PRO A 21 12.89 6.73 -2.38
C PRO A 21 13.13 7.80 -3.43
N TRP A 22 12.63 8.99 -3.16
CA TRP A 22 12.81 10.09 -4.10
C TRP A 22 14.25 10.57 -4.08
N THR A 23 14.78 10.96 -5.24
CA THR A 23 16.10 11.59 -5.34
C THR A 23 16.04 12.78 -6.30
N PRO A 24 16.90 13.80 -6.16
CA PRO A 24 16.92 14.95 -7.07
C PRO A 24 17.08 14.58 -8.55
N ARG A 25 17.68 13.42 -8.85
CA ARG A 25 17.84 12.91 -10.22
C ARG A 25 16.50 12.55 -10.88
N LEU A 26 15.44 12.36 -10.11
CA LEU A 26 14.08 12.08 -10.60
C LEU A 26 13.33 13.33 -11.07
N HIS A 27 13.76 14.53 -10.66
CA HIS A 27 13.21 15.82 -11.08
C HIS A 27 13.86 16.34 -12.38
N GLY A 28 15.02 15.80 -12.74
CA GLY A 28 15.74 16.16 -13.97
C GLY A 28 15.40 15.24 -15.15
N PRO A 29 16.05 15.41 -16.32
CA PRO A 29 15.89 14.55 -17.49
C PRO A 29 16.34 13.09 -17.28
N GLY A 30 16.62 12.66 -16.04
CA GLY A 30 17.26 11.40 -15.68
C GLY A 30 18.70 11.30 -16.19
N LEU A 31 19.28 10.10 -16.12
CA LEU A 31 20.24 9.69 -17.17
C LEU A 31 19.55 10.04 -18.49
N ALA A 32 20.22 10.86 -19.31
CA ALA A 32 19.64 11.46 -20.51
C ALA A 32 18.60 10.52 -21.15
N ARG A 33 17.39 11.02 -21.42
CA ARG A 33 16.27 10.31 -22.10
C ARG A 33 16.66 9.51 -23.36
N ALA A 34 17.91 9.56 -23.79
CA ALA A 34 18.57 8.65 -24.71
C ALA A 34 18.44 7.18 -24.23
N GLY A 35 17.25 6.59 -24.37
CA GLY A 35 17.00 5.17 -24.15
C GLY A 35 15.59 4.83 -23.68
N VAL A 36 14.86 5.76 -23.06
CA VAL A 36 13.47 5.51 -22.62
C VAL A 36 12.53 6.22 -23.60
N SER A 37 12.05 5.49 -24.61
CA SER A 37 11.13 6.02 -25.61
C SER A 37 9.69 6.18 -25.09
N THR A 38 9.27 5.34 -24.13
CA THR A 38 7.93 5.38 -23.54
C THR A 38 7.94 4.94 -22.08
N VAL A 39 7.17 5.63 -21.24
CA VAL A 39 6.79 5.19 -19.90
C VAL A 39 5.27 5.07 -19.90
N ASP A 40 4.78 3.86 -19.72
CA ASP A 40 3.37 3.46 -19.73
C ASP A 40 2.79 3.31 -18.32
N ALA A 41 3.60 3.47 -17.28
CA ALA A 41 3.13 3.59 -15.91
C ALA A 41 2.76 5.03 -15.57
N ALA A 42 1.76 5.21 -14.70
CA ALA A 42 1.49 6.50 -14.09
C ALA A 42 2.51 6.76 -12.97
N LEU A 43 3.11 7.96 -12.97
CA LEU A 43 4.09 8.34 -11.96
C LEU A 43 3.61 9.56 -11.17
N ALA A 44 3.80 9.53 -9.85
CA ALA A 44 3.57 10.68 -8.97
C ALA A 44 4.64 10.80 -7.90
N ASP A 45 5.09 12.03 -7.64
CA ASP A 45 5.91 12.36 -6.48
C ASP A 45 4.99 12.54 -5.26
N LEU A 46 5.30 11.85 -4.17
CA LEU A 46 4.49 11.85 -2.95
C LEU A 46 5.20 12.59 -1.83
N ARG A 47 4.43 13.33 -1.04
CA ARG A 47 4.82 13.79 0.30
C ARG A 47 3.84 13.23 1.32
N ILE A 48 4.39 12.85 2.46
CA ILE A 48 3.63 12.36 3.61
C ILE A 48 3.80 13.40 4.71
N ASP A 49 2.68 13.90 5.23
CA ASP A 49 2.62 14.81 6.35
C ASP A 49 1.61 14.26 7.36
N ASP A 50 2.12 13.62 8.42
CA ASP A 50 1.32 12.83 9.38
C ASP A 50 0.41 11.80 8.66
N ARG A 51 -0.90 12.04 8.64
CA ARG A 51 -1.91 11.19 7.98
C ARG A 51 -2.48 11.80 6.72
N GLU A 52 -1.77 12.76 6.14
CA GLU A 52 -2.10 13.38 4.86
C GLU A 52 -1.08 12.99 3.78
N LEU A 53 -1.60 12.65 2.60
CA LEU A 53 -0.80 12.32 1.43
C LEU A 53 -0.94 13.43 0.39
N ILE A 54 0.17 14.04 -0.02
CA ILE A 54 0.18 15.04 -1.08
C ILE A 54 0.72 14.42 -2.37
N VAL A 55 -0.06 14.50 -3.43
CA VAL A 55 0.20 13.82 -4.70
C VAL A 55 0.52 14.84 -5.79
N ALA A 56 1.71 14.74 -6.36
CA ALA A 56 2.14 15.53 -7.50
C ALA A 56 2.45 14.63 -8.70
N PRO A 57 1.51 14.42 -9.64
CA PRO A 57 1.77 13.64 -10.85
C PRO A 57 2.96 14.20 -11.62
N VAL A 58 3.80 13.32 -12.17
CA VAL A 58 4.98 13.72 -12.92
C VAL A 58 4.53 14.33 -14.26
N PRO A 59 4.98 15.55 -14.61
CA PRO A 59 4.59 16.21 -15.84
C PRO A 59 4.89 15.36 -17.09
N HIS A 60 3.97 15.42 -18.05
CA HIS A 60 4.06 14.72 -19.35
C HIS A 60 4.04 13.19 -19.30
N LEU A 61 3.75 12.59 -18.14
CA LEU A 61 3.52 11.16 -18.01
C LEU A 61 2.03 10.86 -17.79
N PRO A 62 1.59 9.62 -18.04
CA PRO A 62 0.21 9.23 -17.80
C PRO A 62 -0.22 9.52 -16.35
N TRP A 63 -1.42 10.07 -16.20
CA TRP A 63 -2.14 10.14 -14.94
C TRP A 63 -3.61 10.01 -15.27
N ASP A 64 -4.17 8.84 -14.98
CA ASP A 64 -5.55 8.49 -15.32
C ASP A 64 -6.37 8.18 -14.06
N PRO A 65 -7.70 8.08 -14.19
CA PRO A 65 -8.57 7.75 -13.05
C PRO A 65 -8.25 6.40 -12.40
N ALA A 66 -7.68 5.44 -13.13
CA ALA A 66 -7.35 4.12 -12.58
C ALA A 66 -6.13 4.20 -11.65
N ALA A 67 -5.11 4.94 -12.04
CA ALA A 67 -3.94 5.21 -11.19
C ALA A 67 -4.32 6.00 -9.93
N GLU A 68 -5.20 6.99 -10.07
CA GLU A 68 -5.71 7.73 -8.93
C GLU A 68 -6.52 6.84 -7.98
N HIS A 69 -7.41 6.01 -8.52
CA HIS A 69 -8.21 5.08 -7.73
C HIS A 69 -7.34 4.11 -6.94
N ALA A 70 -6.34 3.49 -7.59
CA ALA A 70 -5.39 2.61 -6.92
C ALA A 70 -4.65 3.33 -5.77
N LEU A 71 -4.24 4.58 -5.98
CA LEU A 71 -3.58 5.37 -4.94
C LEU A 71 -4.50 5.67 -3.76
N LEU A 72 -5.77 5.99 -4.02
CA LEU A 72 -6.76 6.23 -2.96
C LEU A 72 -7.07 4.96 -2.16
N GLU A 73 -7.21 3.82 -2.82
CA GLU A 73 -7.41 2.52 -2.15
C GLU A 73 -6.22 2.16 -1.27
N TRP A 74 -4.99 2.30 -1.79
CA TRP A 74 -3.77 2.09 -1.02
C TRP A 74 -3.68 3.04 0.18
N ALA A 75 -3.95 4.34 -0.03
CA ALA A 75 -3.91 5.32 1.03
C ALA A 75 -4.96 5.01 2.12
N GLN A 76 -6.16 4.57 1.72
CA GLN A 76 -7.19 4.18 2.67
C GLN A 76 -6.77 2.94 3.47
N ALA A 77 -6.17 1.95 2.82
CA ALA A 77 -5.69 0.72 3.46
C ALA A 77 -4.59 0.98 4.50
N LEU A 78 -3.77 2.03 4.29
CA LEU A 78 -2.74 2.47 5.25
C LEU A 78 -3.24 3.45 6.32
N GLY A 79 -4.53 3.81 6.29
CA GLY A 79 -5.14 4.70 7.26
C GLY A 79 -4.74 6.16 7.08
N TYR A 80 -4.47 6.60 5.85
CA TYR A 80 -4.42 8.03 5.55
C TYR A 80 -5.82 8.62 5.71
N HIS A 81 -5.90 9.82 6.28
CA HIS A 81 -7.15 10.53 6.48
C HIS A 81 -7.50 11.43 5.29
N ARG A 82 -6.50 12.05 4.66
CA ARG A 82 -6.71 12.94 3.52
C ARG A 82 -5.67 12.75 2.43
N VAL A 83 -6.12 12.87 1.18
CA VAL A 83 -5.25 12.84 0.00
C VAL A 83 -5.46 14.12 -0.80
N TRP A 84 -4.39 14.89 -0.97
CA TRP A 84 -4.35 16.09 -1.77
C TRP A 84 -3.96 15.73 -3.20
N LEU A 85 -4.97 15.65 -4.06
CA LEU A 85 -4.82 15.43 -5.50
C LEU A 85 -4.75 16.76 -6.24
N PRO A 86 -4.32 16.79 -7.52
CA PRO A 86 -4.42 17.98 -8.34
C PRO A 86 -5.86 18.52 -8.38
N GLY A 87 -6.04 19.73 -7.83
CA GLY A 87 -7.31 20.44 -7.84
C GLY A 87 -8.37 19.98 -6.84
N ARG A 88 -8.11 18.95 -6.00
CA ARG A 88 -9.07 18.53 -4.97
C ARG A 88 -8.42 17.82 -3.78
N VAL A 89 -9.15 17.83 -2.67
CA VAL A 89 -8.80 17.04 -1.49
C VAL A 89 -9.85 15.95 -1.31
N VAL A 90 -9.39 14.71 -1.19
CA VAL A 90 -10.23 13.55 -0.87
C VAL A 90 -10.06 13.25 0.61
N THR A 91 -11.17 13.17 1.34
CA THR A 91 -11.17 12.68 2.73
C THR A 91 -11.52 11.21 2.69
N LEU A 92 -10.69 10.39 3.34
CA LEU A 92 -10.83 8.95 3.38
C LEU A 92 -11.50 8.52 4.68
N GLU A 93 -12.35 7.50 4.60
CA GLU A 93 -12.91 6.87 5.78
C GLU A 93 -11.81 6.06 6.48
N LEU A 94 -11.62 6.34 7.77
CA LEU A 94 -10.66 5.61 8.61
C LEU A 94 -11.17 4.20 8.85
N LEU A 95 -10.60 3.24 8.13
CA LEU A 95 -10.81 1.83 8.41
C LEU A 95 -10.03 1.44 9.67
N PRO A 96 -10.54 0.49 10.48
CA PRO A 96 -9.75 -0.09 11.56
C PRO A 96 -8.43 -0.60 11.00
N VAL A 97 -7.31 -0.28 11.66
CA VAL A 97 -5.99 -0.78 11.24
C VAL A 97 -6.10 -2.29 11.11
N PRO A 98 -5.74 -2.88 9.95
CA PRO A 98 -5.80 -4.32 9.78
C PRO A 98 -4.88 -4.97 10.82
N LEU A 99 -5.44 -5.56 11.87
CA LEU A 99 -4.69 -6.33 12.87
C LEU A 99 -4.21 -7.69 12.32
N GLY A 100 -4.34 -7.91 11.01
CA GLY A 100 -3.88 -9.10 10.31
C GLY A 100 -2.43 -9.00 9.85
N GLY A 101 -2.09 -9.82 8.85
CA GLY A 101 -0.78 -9.75 8.20
C GLY A 101 -0.79 -8.82 6.99
N ALA A 102 0.35 -8.66 6.34
CA ALA A 102 0.47 -8.16 4.99
C ALA A 102 1.46 -9.05 4.23
N SER A 103 1.31 -9.13 2.91
CA SER A 103 2.23 -9.91 2.08
C SER A 103 2.56 -9.21 0.78
N VAL A 104 3.71 -9.56 0.20
CA VAL A 104 4.13 -9.10 -1.12
C VAL A 104 5.00 -10.16 -1.82
N ASP A 105 4.81 -10.28 -3.13
CA ASP A 105 5.68 -11.08 -3.99
C ASP A 105 6.69 -10.18 -4.70
N CYS A 106 7.97 -10.55 -4.66
CA CYS A 106 9.01 -9.82 -5.37
C CYS A 106 8.91 -10.10 -6.88
N PRO A 107 8.63 -9.10 -7.73
CA PRO A 107 8.52 -9.31 -9.18
C PRO A 107 9.87 -9.63 -9.84
N THR A 108 10.98 -9.38 -9.14
CA THR A 108 12.33 -9.62 -9.66
C THR A 108 12.83 -11.04 -9.42
N CYS A 109 12.68 -11.57 -8.19
CA CYS A 109 13.25 -12.87 -7.82
C CYS A 109 12.22 -13.90 -7.35
N GLY A 110 10.93 -13.55 -7.29
CA GLY A 110 9.85 -14.44 -6.87
C GLY A 110 9.81 -14.75 -5.37
N ALA A 111 10.61 -14.06 -4.54
CA ALA A 111 10.55 -14.22 -3.10
C ALA A 111 9.20 -13.70 -2.57
N HIS A 112 8.53 -14.52 -1.76
CA HIS A 112 7.32 -14.17 -1.04
C HIS A 112 7.67 -13.66 0.36
N TRP A 113 7.15 -12.49 0.73
CA TRP A 113 7.31 -11.90 2.05
C TRP A 113 5.96 -11.80 2.73
N GLN A 114 5.91 -12.14 4.01
CA GLN A 114 4.73 -11.98 4.86
C GLN A 114 5.19 -11.52 6.24
N ASP A 115 4.47 -10.56 6.81
CA ASP A 115 4.70 -10.06 8.16
C ASP A 115 3.38 -9.56 8.76
N GLY A 116 3.35 -9.25 10.04
CA GLY A 116 2.14 -8.81 10.72
C GLY A 116 2.33 -8.54 12.20
N GLY A 117 1.22 -8.25 12.88
CA GLY A 117 1.23 -7.93 14.31
C GLY A 117 1.52 -6.47 14.62
N VAL A 118 1.43 -6.14 15.91
CA VAL A 118 1.41 -4.74 16.39
C VAL A 118 2.69 -3.99 16.02
N ASP A 119 3.87 -4.60 16.21
CA ASP A 119 5.15 -3.93 15.96
C ASP A 119 5.41 -3.70 14.47
N PHE A 120 4.95 -4.61 13.60
CA PHE A 120 5.01 -4.45 12.16
C PHE A 120 4.14 -3.27 11.72
N TRP A 121 2.87 -3.25 12.13
CA TRP A 121 1.96 -2.18 11.78
C TRP A 121 2.38 -0.85 12.39
N ALA A 122 2.89 -0.82 13.61
CA ALA A 122 3.43 0.40 14.22
C ALA A 122 4.55 1.01 13.35
N GLN A 123 5.45 0.20 12.81
CA GLN A 123 6.52 0.67 11.91
C GLN A 123 5.98 1.15 10.56
N VAL A 124 5.00 0.46 9.97
CA VAL A 124 4.36 0.88 8.72
C VAL A 124 3.64 2.21 8.91
N LEU A 125 2.91 2.35 10.01
CA LEU A 125 2.16 3.54 10.37
C LEU A 125 3.06 4.73 10.70
N ASP A 126 4.20 4.51 11.36
CA ASP A 126 5.21 5.53 11.65
C ASP A 126 5.88 6.05 10.36
N ARG A 127 6.15 5.15 9.40
CA ARG A 127 6.77 5.51 8.11
C ARG A 127 5.78 6.02 7.07
N GLY A 128 4.50 5.68 7.20
CA GLY A 128 3.45 5.91 6.22
C GLY A 128 3.52 5.01 4.96
N VAL A 129 4.48 4.08 4.88
CA VAL A 129 4.70 3.20 3.71
C VAL A 129 5.25 1.84 4.14
N PHE A 130 5.09 0.83 3.28
CA PHE A 130 5.74 -0.46 3.48
C PHE A 130 7.24 -0.44 3.14
N PHE A 131 7.95 -1.51 3.50
CA PHE A 131 9.33 -1.69 3.08
C PHE A 131 9.41 -2.01 1.59
N GLY A 132 9.87 -1.04 0.79
CA GLY A 132 9.86 -1.12 -0.68
C GLY A 132 11.05 -1.84 -1.32
N ARG A 133 11.91 -2.55 -0.58
CA ARG A 133 13.09 -3.25 -1.13
C ARG A 133 13.09 -4.74 -0.76
N CYS A 134 13.34 -5.61 -1.72
CA CYS A 134 13.47 -7.04 -1.46
C CYS A 134 14.79 -7.32 -0.73
N LEU A 135 14.74 -7.92 0.47
CA LEU A 135 15.94 -8.26 1.22
C LEU A 135 16.76 -9.40 0.59
N ALA A 136 16.17 -10.17 -0.34
CA ALA A 136 16.85 -11.26 -1.03
C ALA A 136 17.66 -10.79 -2.26
N CYS A 137 17.05 -9.99 -3.16
CA CYS A 137 17.68 -9.59 -4.42
C CYS A 137 17.98 -8.09 -4.53
N GLY A 138 17.49 -7.28 -3.58
CA GLY A 138 17.66 -5.82 -3.60
C GLY A 138 16.75 -5.06 -4.57
N GLY A 139 15.88 -5.75 -5.33
CA GLY A 139 14.90 -5.14 -6.24
C GLY A 139 13.77 -4.41 -5.51
N SER A 140 13.06 -3.53 -6.21
CA SER A 140 11.90 -2.80 -5.66
C SER A 140 10.72 -3.75 -5.46
N LEU A 141 10.05 -3.62 -4.31
CA LEU A 141 8.81 -4.34 -4.01
C LEU A 141 7.62 -3.43 -4.26
N PRO A 142 6.51 -3.98 -4.78
CA PRO A 142 5.21 -3.34 -4.66
C PRO A 142 4.86 -3.00 -3.20
N GLU A 143 3.94 -2.06 -3.02
CA GLU A 143 3.27 -1.88 -1.75
C GLU A 143 2.54 -3.17 -1.35
N TRP A 144 2.61 -3.52 -0.08
CA TRP A 144 2.15 -4.81 0.40
C TRP A 144 0.63 -4.84 0.47
N THR A 145 0.05 -6.01 0.23
CA THR A 145 -1.39 -6.22 0.35
C THR A 145 -1.71 -6.62 1.78
N PRO A 146 -2.52 -5.83 2.52
CA PRO A 146 -3.03 -6.27 3.81
C PRO A 146 -3.87 -7.54 3.65
N THR A 147 -3.67 -8.50 4.54
CA THR A 147 -4.44 -9.72 4.63
C THR A 147 -5.34 -9.64 5.86
N PRO A 148 -6.63 -9.97 5.74
CA PRO A 148 -7.54 -9.96 6.87
C PRO A 148 -7.03 -10.92 7.95
N SER A 149 -7.17 -10.53 9.22
CA SER A 149 -6.80 -11.41 10.32
C SER A 149 -7.74 -12.63 10.33
N PRO A 150 -7.22 -13.86 10.46
CA PRO A 150 -8.07 -15.06 10.48
C PRO A 150 -9.08 -15.05 11.65
N GLU A 151 -8.85 -14.25 12.70
CA GLU A 151 -9.77 -14.13 13.83
C GLU A 151 -11.08 -13.41 13.50
N ALA A 152 -11.10 -12.57 12.44
CA ALA A 152 -12.31 -11.88 12.00
C ALA A 152 -13.34 -12.84 11.35
N ASP A 153 -12.93 -14.07 11.00
CA ASP A 153 -13.78 -15.08 10.38
C ASP A 153 -14.19 -16.19 11.37
N THR A 154 -14.13 -15.92 12.68
CA THR A 154 -14.72 -16.81 13.69
C THR A 154 -16.23 -16.67 13.63
N GLY A 155 -16.84 -17.31 12.64
CA GLY A 155 -18.23 -17.74 12.71
C GLY A 155 -18.43 -18.38 14.09
N ALA A 156 -19.37 -17.82 14.86
CA ALA A 156 -19.71 -18.31 16.18
C ALA A 156 -19.83 -19.85 16.15
N PRO A 157 -19.23 -20.59 17.11
CA PRO A 157 -19.37 -22.02 17.14
C PRO A 157 -20.86 -22.35 17.28
N THR A 158 -21.45 -22.92 16.23
CA THR A 158 -22.78 -23.52 16.30
C THR A 158 -22.70 -24.59 17.39
N MET A 159 -23.15 -24.27 18.60
CA MET A 159 -23.34 -25.24 19.66
C MET A 159 -24.29 -26.30 19.13
N ARG A 160 -23.74 -27.42 18.64
CA ARG A 160 -24.50 -28.64 18.47
C ARG A 160 -24.93 -29.04 19.87
N SER A 161 -26.22 -28.92 20.12
CA SER A 161 -26.86 -29.43 21.33
C SER A 161 -26.41 -30.89 21.55
N PRO A 162 -26.05 -31.28 22.78
CA PRO A 162 -25.70 -32.66 23.05
C PRO A 162 -26.91 -33.57 22.80
N PRO A 163 -26.72 -34.79 22.27
CA PRO A 163 -27.82 -35.72 22.10
C PRO A 163 -28.45 -36.04 23.46
N ALA A 164 -29.79 -36.03 23.49
CA ALA A 164 -30.58 -36.40 24.66
C ALA A 164 -30.20 -37.82 25.12
N ARG A 165 -29.87 -37.97 26.39
CA ARG A 165 -29.65 -39.28 27.01
C ARG A 165 -30.97 -40.02 27.10
N SER A 166 -31.13 -41.07 26.31
CA SER A 166 -32.21 -42.05 26.45
C SER A 166 -31.96 -42.89 27.72
N ASN A 167 -32.72 -42.64 28.77
CA ASN A 167 -32.80 -43.54 29.92
C ASN A 167 -33.77 -44.68 29.59
N THR A 168 -33.25 -45.82 29.17
CA THR A 168 -34.04 -47.06 29.16
C THR A 168 -33.88 -47.74 30.52
N ARG A 169 -34.92 -47.68 31.34
CA ARG A 169 -35.15 -48.58 32.47
C ARG A 169 -36.36 -49.46 32.15
N ALA A 170 -36.13 -50.76 32.06
CA ALA A 170 -36.95 -51.90 32.47
C ALA A 170 -36.49 -53.13 31.67
#